data_AF-A0AA45R6H7-F1
#
_entry.id   AF-A0AA45R6H7-F1
#
_cell.length_a   1.000
_cell.length_b   1.000
_cell.length_c   1.000
_cell.angle_alpha   90.00
_cell.angle_beta   90.00
_cell.angle_gamma   90.00
#
_symmetry.space_group_name_H-M   'P 1'
#
loop_
_entity.id
_entity.type
_entity.pdbx_description
1 polymer ?
#
loop_
_entity_poly.entity_id
_entity_poly.type
_entity_poly.pdbx_seq_one_letter_code
_entity_poly.pdbx_strand_id
1 'polypeptide(L)'
;MSIEAIDWALNRAPIPTDRKDASTLAITLIALANHAGPDGRDAFPSVERMVRYTRLSRRTIQRSLRSLEELGLICAGNTRVRDAKIPEANARPQVYDLLSPELSTASNERRQDDAPPTSRGRQQKRLGASTATNGGVTTTPKPSFNRPDNRPTPSAPATGRSAVPPVCGQCDARDSDPVSARVV
;
A
#
# COMPACT_ATOMS: atom_id res chain seq x y z
N MET A 1 -8.47 15.13 -3.13
CA MET A 1 -8.05 14.53 -4.41
C MET A 1 -7.16 15.55 -5.07
N SER A 2 -5.94 15.18 -5.43
CA SER A 2 -4.95 16.07 -6.03
C SER A 2 -4.60 15.59 -7.44
N ILE A 3 -4.64 16.51 -8.41
CA ILE A 3 -4.22 16.23 -9.79
C ILE A 3 -2.71 16.02 -9.84
N GLU A 4 -1.92 16.80 -9.09
CA GLU A 4 -0.46 16.70 -9.06
C GLU A 4 0.02 15.33 -8.59
N ALA A 5 -0.64 14.78 -7.57
CA ALA A 5 -0.31 13.46 -7.05
C ALA A 5 -0.57 12.36 -8.10
N ILE A 6 -1.68 12.47 -8.84
CA ILE A 6 -2.02 11.51 -9.92
C ILE A 6 -1.05 11.65 -11.09
N ASP A 7 -0.73 12.88 -11.50
CA ASP A 7 0.24 13.16 -12.57
C ASP A 7 1.60 12.56 -12.24
N TRP A 8 2.09 12.79 -11.01
CA TRP A 8 3.33 12.18 -10.55
C TRP A 8 3.27 10.64 -10.61
N ALA A 9 2.19 10.04 -10.12
CA ALA A 9 2.02 8.59 -10.12
C ALA A 9 2.02 7.96 -11.52
N LEU A 10 1.50 8.68 -12.52
CA LEU A 10 1.43 8.21 -13.91
C LEU A 10 2.73 8.43 -14.68
N ASN A 11 3.34 9.59 -14.52
CA ASN A 11 4.37 10.07 -15.44
C ASN A 11 5.78 10.05 -14.85
N ARG A 12 5.93 10.01 -13.52
CA ARG A 12 7.20 10.28 -12.84
C ARG A 12 7.59 9.25 -11.78
N ALA A 13 6.64 8.48 -11.27
CA ALA A 13 6.91 7.48 -10.24
C ALA A 13 7.90 6.41 -10.75
N PRO A 14 9.05 6.19 -10.07
CA PRO A 14 10.07 5.26 -10.52
C PRO A 14 9.70 3.80 -10.16
N ILE A 15 8.68 3.26 -10.82
CA ILE A 15 8.26 1.85 -10.68
C ILE A 15 9.14 0.99 -11.60
N PRO A 16 9.84 -0.05 -11.10
CA PRO A 16 10.66 -0.91 -11.95
C PRO A 16 9.81 -1.66 -12.99
N THR A 17 10.23 -1.61 -14.26
CA THR A 17 9.50 -2.18 -15.39
C THR A 17 9.80 -3.65 -15.65
N ASP A 18 10.91 -4.16 -15.11
CA ASP A 18 11.34 -5.57 -15.20
C ASP A 18 10.53 -6.51 -14.29
N ARG A 19 9.74 -5.94 -13.37
CA ARG A 19 8.90 -6.68 -12.44
C ARG A 19 7.58 -7.14 -13.05
N LYS A 20 7.21 -8.40 -12.80
CA LYS A 20 5.91 -8.97 -13.22
C LYS A 20 4.70 -8.22 -12.61
N ASP A 21 4.87 -7.62 -11.43
CA ASP A 21 3.81 -6.89 -10.72
C ASP A 21 3.80 -5.39 -10.99
N ALA A 22 4.63 -4.86 -11.91
CA ALA A 22 4.77 -3.43 -12.17
C ALA A 22 3.43 -2.72 -12.46
N SER A 23 2.58 -3.29 -13.30
CA SER A 23 1.25 -2.75 -13.62
C SER A 23 0.31 -2.71 -12.40
N THR A 24 0.42 -3.70 -11.52
CA THR A 24 -0.36 -3.80 -10.29
C THR A 24 0.11 -2.74 -9.27
N LEU A 25 1.42 -2.50 -9.18
CA LEU A 25 1.98 -1.43 -8.36
C LEU A 25 1.54 -0.06 -8.88
N ALA A 26 1.61 0.17 -10.20
CA ALA A 26 1.21 1.43 -10.82
C ALA A 26 -0.26 1.76 -10.54
N ILE A 27 -1.18 0.83 -10.80
CA ILE A 27 -2.61 1.09 -10.56
C ILE A 27 -2.94 1.26 -9.06
N THR A 28 -2.22 0.56 -8.18
CA THR A 28 -2.36 0.72 -6.72
C THR A 28 -1.87 2.10 -6.27
N LEU A 29 -0.74 2.57 -6.81
CA LEU A 29 -0.18 3.88 -6.53
C LEU A 29 -1.11 5.00 -7.02
N ILE A 30 -1.66 4.88 -8.23
CA ILE A 30 -2.63 5.84 -8.79
C ILE A 30 -3.88 5.91 -7.90
N ALA A 31 -4.40 4.75 -7.46
CA ALA A 31 -5.56 4.71 -6.56
C ALA A 31 -5.29 5.41 -5.22
N LEU A 32 -4.05 5.34 -4.71
CA LEU A 32 -3.63 6.02 -3.50
C LEU A 32 -3.45 7.53 -3.73
N ALA A 33 -2.81 7.91 -4.84
CA ALA A 33 -2.57 9.28 -5.24
C ALA A 33 -3.87 10.08 -5.45
N ASN A 34 -4.93 9.44 -5.95
CA ASN A 34 -6.25 10.06 -6.05
C ASN A 34 -6.78 10.55 -4.68
N HIS A 35 -6.32 9.97 -3.58
CA HIS A 35 -6.70 10.37 -2.22
C HIS A 35 -5.68 11.26 -1.51
N ALA A 36 -4.51 11.49 -2.10
CA ALA A 36 -3.49 12.36 -1.54
C ALA A 36 -3.84 13.86 -1.71
N GLY A 37 -3.24 14.69 -0.87
CA GLY A 37 -3.17 16.14 -1.06
C GLY A 37 -2.18 16.54 -2.18
N PRO A 38 -2.11 17.84 -2.53
CA PRO A 38 -1.11 18.37 -3.46
C PRO A 38 0.32 17.97 -3.07
N ASP A 39 0.57 17.96 -1.77
CA ASP A 39 1.85 17.62 -1.14
C ASP A 39 2.18 16.13 -1.18
N GLY A 40 1.30 15.31 -1.76
CA GLY A 40 1.39 13.84 -1.73
C GLY A 40 1.03 13.23 -0.38
N ARG A 41 0.57 14.01 0.60
CA ARG A 41 0.31 13.56 1.99
C ARG A 41 -1.15 13.22 2.28
N ASP A 42 -1.36 12.57 3.42
CA ASP A 42 -2.66 12.29 4.03
C ASP A 42 -3.59 11.45 3.12
N ALA A 43 -3.04 10.46 2.41
CA ALA A 43 -3.84 9.53 1.61
C ALA A 43 -4.36 8.37 2.49
N PHE A 44 -5.68 8.34 2.76
CA PHE A 44 -6.29 7.30 3.59
C PHE A 44 -7.51 6.61 2.94
N PRO A 45 -7.40 6.08 1.71
CA PRO A 45 -8.46 5.25 1.16
C PRO A 45 -8.63 3.96 1.97
N SER A 46 -9.87 3.49 2.13
CA SER A 46 -10.09 2.13 2.63
C SER A 46 -9.66 1.11 1.57
N VAL A 47 -9.20 -0.06 2.02
CA VAL A 47 -8.83 -1.14 1.10
C VAL A 47 -10.00 -1.52 0.19
N GLU A 48 -11.22 -1.48 0.71
CA GLU A 48 -12.44 -1.72 -0.08
C GLU A 48 -12.63 -0.69 -1.20
N ARG A 49 -12.31 0.58 -0.95
CA ARG A 49 -12.34 1.62 -1.99
C ARG A 49 -11.27 1.36 -3.04
N MET A 50 -10.06 0.95 -2.64
CA MET A 50 -8.99 0.58 -3.57
C MET A 50 -9.35 -0.65 -4.42
N VAL A 51 -10.03 -1.65 -3.84
CA VAL A 51 -10.56 -2.81 -4.58
C VAL A 51 -11.52 -2.35 -5.67
N ARG A 52 -12.41 -1.39 -5.37
CA ARG A 52 -13.34 -0.86 -6.37
C ARG A 52 -12.66 -0.12 -7.51
N TYR A 53 -11.60 0.64 -7.24
CA TYR A 53 -10.87 1.38 -8.26
C TYR A 53 -10.01 0.49 -9.15
N THR A 54 -9.25 -0.40 -8.52
CA THR A 54 -8.24 -1.20 -9.22
C THR A 54 -8.78 -2.52 -9.76
N ARG A 55 -9.94 -2.97 -9.26
CA ARG A 55 -10.52 -4.31 -9.50
C ARG A 55 -9.60 -5.46 -9.05
N LEU A 56 -8.60 -5.16 -8.23
CA LEU A 56 -7.70 -6.14 -7.65
C LEU A 56 -8.31 -6.74 -6.37
N SER A 57 -7.89 -7.96 -6.04
CA SER A 57 -8.29 -8.56 -4.77
C SER A 57 -7.67 -7.83 -3.58
N ARG A 58 -8.34 -7.88 -2.42
CA ARG A 58 -7.84 -7.30 -1.16
C ARG A 58 -6.41 -7.73 -0.84
N ARG A 59 -6.10 -9.02 -1.02
CA ARG A 59 -4.75 -9.58 -0.82
C ARG A 59 -3.72 -8.96 -1.76
N THR A 60 -4.09 -8.72 -3.02
CA THR A 60 -3.20 -8.13 -4.03
C THR A 60 -2.88 -6.69 -3.68
N ILE A 61 -3.88 -5.90 -3.25
CA ILE A 61 -3.66 -4.53 -2.79
C ILE A 61 -2.72 -4.50 -1.58
N GLN A 62 -2.94 -5.34 -0.58
CA GLN A 62 -2.07 -5.39 0.61
C GLN A 62 -0.63 -5.77 0.26
N ARG A 63 -0.43 -6.72 -0.67
CA ARG A 63 0.91 -7.06 -1.17
C ARG A 63 1.54 -5.90 -1.95
N SER A 64 0.75 -5.25 -2.79
CA SER A 64 1.22 -4.12 -3.60
C SER A 64 1.61 -2.92 -2.74
N LEU A 65 0.82 -2.60 -1.71
CA LEU A 65 1.14 -1.56 -0.73
C LEU A 65 2.47 -1.85 -0.05
N ARG A 66 2.69 -3.08 0.41
CA ARG A 66 3.98 -3.48 1.00
C ARG A 66 5.13 -3.33 0.01
N SER A 67 4.95 -3.76 -1.24
CA SER A 67 5.99 -3.60 -2.26
C SER A 67 6.24 -2.14 -2.64
N LEU A 68 5.23 -1.27 -2.59
CA LEU A 68 5.41 0.17 -2.77
C LEU A 68 6.18 0.81 -1.60
N GLU A 69 5.95 0.34 -0.37
CA GLU A 69 6.74 0.73 0.81
C GLU A 69 8.19 0.26 0.68
N GLU A 70 8.42 -0.99 0.26
CA GLU A 70 9.75 -1.56 0.02
C GLU A 70 10.51 -0.81 -1.08
N LEU A 71 9.80 -0.33 -2.11
CA LEU A 71 10.37 0.52 -3.17
C LEU A 71 10.61 1.97 -2.72
N GLY A 72 10.18 2.36 -1.52
CA GLY A 72 10.31 3.73 -1.03
C GLY A 72 9.46 4.74 -1.78
N LEU A 73 8.36 4.29 -2.41
CA LEU A 73 7.42 5.17 -3.13
C LEU A 73 6.34 5.73 -2.20
N ILE A 74 6.04 5.02 -1.13
CA ILE A 74 5.06 5.42 -0.11
C ILE A 74 5.61 5.13 1.29
N CYS A 75 5.09 5.83 2.29
CA CYS A 75 5.32 5.52 3.69
C CYS A 75 4.05 5.70 4.52
N ALA A 76 4.04 5.18 5.76
CA ALA A 76 2.97 5.43 6.70
C ALA A 76 2.90 6.94 7.04
N GLY A 77 1.73 7.54 6.83
CA GLY A 77 1.50 8.97 7.01
C GLY A 77 0.94 9.34 8.38
N ASN A 78 0.68 10.64 8.56
CA ASN A 78 0.17 11.17 9.82
C ASN A 78 -1.31 10.82 10.04
N THR A 79 -1.64 10.16 11.15
CA THR A 79 -3.00 9.73 11.43
C THR A 79 -3.93 10.82 11.93
N ARG A 80 -3.41 11.99 12.34
CA ARG A 80 -4.20 13.07 12.97
C ARG A 80 -5.36 13.55 12.08
N VAL A 81 -5.09 13.75 10.79
CA VAL A 81 -6.11 14.25 9.84
C VAL A 81 -7.22 13.21 9.64
N ARG A 82 -6.86 11.93 9.54
CA ARG A 82 -7.81 10.83 9.49
C ARG A 82 -8.64 10.75 10.78
N ASP A 83 -8.01 10.84 11.94
CA ASP A 83 -8.68 10.70 13.24
C ASP A 83 -9.69 11.79 13.51
N ALA A 84 -9.41 13.01 13.05
CA ALA A 84 -10.36 14.11 13.10
C ALA A 84 -11.57 13.89 12.16
N LYS A 85 -11.38 13.19 11.03
CA LYS A 85 -12.44 12.94 10.05
C LYS A 85 -13.26 11.69 10.33
N ILE A 86 -12.67 10.67 10.97
CA ILE A 86 -13.31 9.38 11.23
C ILE A 86 -13.22 9.11 12.74
N PRO A 87 -14.23 9.53 13.52
CA PRO A 87 -14.23 9.37 14.96
C PRO A 87 -14.26 7.89 15.37
N GLU A 88 -14.97 7.05 14.61
CA GLU A 88 -15.09 5.61 14.88
C GLU A 88 -13.76 4.86 14.68
N ALA A 89 -13.16 4.39 15.77
CA ALA A 89 -11.85 3.72 15.74
C ALA A 89 -11.80 2.48 14.85
N ASN A 90 -12.88 1.67 14.85
CA ASN A 90 -12.94 0.40 14.12
C ASN A 90 -13.03 0.56 12.58
N ALA A 91 -13.38 1.76 12.11
CA ALA A 91 -13.53 2.04 10.68
C ALA A 91 -12.31 2.75 10.08
N ARG A 92 -11.27 3.02 10.87
CA ARG A 92 -10.13 3.86 10.46
C ARG A 92 -9.21 3.11 9.48
N PRO A 93 -9.07 3.59 8.24
CA PRO A 93 -8.06 3.06 7.33
C PRO A 93 -6.65 3.50 7.74
N GLN A 94 -5.65 2.87 7.13
CA GLN A 94 -4.26 3.29 7.22
C GLN A 94 -4.04 4.56 6.39
N VAL A 95 -3.17 5.44 6.88
CA VAL A 95 -2.76 6.67 6.19
C VAL A 95 -1.41 6.43 5.53
N TYR A 96 -1.26 6.95 4.32
CA TYR A 96 -0.06 6.87 3.52
C TYR A 96 0.33 8.25 2.99
N ASP A 97 1.63 8.50 2.92
CA ASP A 97 2.23 9.65 2.25
C ASP A 97 3.04 9.16 1.03
N LEU A 98 2.93 9.88 -0.09
CA LEU A 98 3.70 9.65 -1.30
C LEU A 98 5.09 10.28 -1.17
N LEU A 99 6.12 9.48 -1.40
CA LEU A 99 7.51 9.92 -1.30
C LEU A 99 7.96 10.50 -2.64
N SER A 100 7.68 11.78 -2.85
CA SER A 100 8.14 12.54 -4.01
C SER A 100 8.72 13.89 -3.58
N PRO A 101 9.97 14.22 -3.97
CA PRO A 101 10.55 15.55 -3.75
C PRO A 101 9.73 16.66 -4.44
N GLU A 102 9.15 16.37 -5.59
CA GLU A 102 8.39 17.34 -6.41
C GLU A 102 7.05 17.69 -5.78
N LEU A 103 6.34 16.71 -5.22
CA LEU A 103 5.06 16.97 -4.53
C LEU A 103 5.28 17.80 -3.26
N SER A 104 6.40 17.58 -2.56
CA SER A 104 6.72 18.31 -1.32
C SER A 104 7.04 19.81 -1.55
N THR A 105 7.44 20.18 -2.76
CA THR A 105 7.82 21.56 -3.12
C THR A 105 6.63 22.37 -3.63
N ALA A 106 5.72 21.75 -4.40
CA ALA A 106 4.50 22.38 -4.90
C ALA A 106 3.61 22.97 -3.78
N SER A 107 3.63 22.36 -2.60
CA SER A 107 3.01 22.85 -1.35
C SER A 107 3.53 24.20 -0.90
N ASN A 108 4.84 24.34 -0.99
CA ASN A 108 5.60 25.40 -0.36
C ASN A 108 5.59 26.66 -1.23
N GLU A 109 5.54 26.46 -2.55
CA GLU A 109 5.38 27.53 -3.55
C GLU A 109 3.98 28.16 -3.44
N ARG A 110 2.91 27.36 -3.36
CA ARG A 110 1.55 27.89 -3.17
C ARG A 110 1.37 28.66 -1.86
N ARG A 111 2.14 28.34 -0.81
CA ARG A 111 2.14 29.10 0.46
C ARG A 111 2.88 30.43 0.36
N GLN A 112 3.79 30.59 -0.60
CA GLN A 112 4.55 31.82 -0.79
C GLN A 112 3.80 32.85 -1.66
N ASP A 113 2.94 32.39 -2.57
CA ASP A 113 2.20 33.29 -3.48
C ASP A 113 1.00 34.00 -2.84
N ASP A 114 0.48 33.51 -1.70
CA ASP A 114 -0.69 34.09 -1.00
C ASP A 114 -0.32 35.04 0.17
N ALA A 115 0.96 35.38 0.37
CA ALA A 115 1.40 36.24 1.46
C ALA A 115 1.79 37.67 0.99
N PRO A 116 1.07 38.75 1.37
CA PRO A 116 1.57 40.10 1.15
C PRO A 116 2.84 40.32 1.98
N PRO A 117 3.85 41.07 1.49
CA PRO A 117 5.10 41.27 2.19
C PRO A 117 4.91 42.24 3.37
N THR A 118 4.43 41.75 4.52
CA THR A 118 4.50 42.50 5.77
C THR A 118 5.80 42.16 6.49
N SER A 119 6.84 42.94 6.17
CA SER A 119 8.04 43.06 6.98
C SER A 119 7.67 43.46 8.42
N ARG A 120 7.69 42.50 9.34
CA ARG A 120 7.91 42.76 10.77
C ARG A 120 8.76 41.64 11.35
N GLY A 121 10.05 41.97 11.55
CA GLY A 121 11.01 41.10 12.18
C GLY A 121 10.56 40.68 13.57
N ARG A 122 10.57 39.37 13.82
CA ARG A 122 10.42 38.81 15.17
C ARG A 122 11.63 37.96 15.48
N GLN A 123 12.51 38.54 16.29
CA GLN A 123 13.68 37.91 16.87
C GLN A 123 13.31 36.57 17.53
N GLN A 124 13.94 35.49 17.08
CA GLN A 124 13.88 34.20 17.76
C GLN A 124 14.86 34.23 18.94
N LYS A 125 14.30 34.32 20.15
CA LYS A 125 15.02 34.19 21.41
C LYS A 125 15.54 32.76 21.54
N ARG A 126 16.86 32.60 21.51
CA ARG A 126 17.57 31.38 21.92
C ARG A 126 17.34 31.16 23.41
N LEU A 127 16.90 29.96 23.78
CA LEU A 127 16.96 29.44 25.15
C LEU A 127 17.63 28.07 25.06
N GLY A 128 18.87 28.01 25.54
CA GLY A 128 19.59 26.77 25.81
C GLY A 128 19.36 26.32 27.24
N ALA A 129 19.35 25.01 27.45
CA ALA A 129 19.66 24.38 28.73
C ALA A 129 20.09 22.93 28.46
N SER A 130 21.36 22.64 28.74
CA SER A 130 21.89 21.29 28.89
C SER A 130 21.80 20.89 30.36
N THR A 131 21.41 19.64 30.65
CA THR A 131 22.06 18.81 31.68
C THR A 131 21.74 17.34 31.45
N ALA A 132 22.78 16.52 31.54
CA ALA A 132 22.80 15.08 31.40
C ALA A 132 22.25 14.35 32.63
N THR A 133 21.75 13.11 32.45
CA THR A 133 21.99 11.99 33.37
C THR A 133 21.97 10.66 32.62
N ASN A 134 22.99 9.85 32.90
CA ASN A 134 23.17 8.47 32.43
C ASN A 134 22.15 7.51 33.09
N GLY A 135 21.74 6.49 32.34
CA GLY A 135 20.98 5.37 32.87
C GLY A 135 20.77 4.28 31.83
N GLY A 136 21.75 3.39 31.67
CA GLY A 136 21.56 2.12 30.97
C GLY A 136 20.79 1.14 31.85
N VAL A 137 20.02 0.24 31.24
CA VAL A 137 19.97 -1.20 31.55
C VAL A 137 19.20 -1.90 30.44
N THR A 138 19.89 -2.90 29.90
CA THR A 138 19.47 -3.98 29.03
C THR A 138 18.40 -4.83 29.72
N THR A 139 17.32 -5.19 29.03
CA THR A 139 16.80 -6.56 28.94
C THR A 139 15.47 -6.56 28.17
N THR A 140 15.54 -7.08 26.95
CA THR A 140 14.39 -7.49 26.15
C THR A 140 14.04 -8.92 26.57
N PRO A 141 12.89 -9.21 27.19
CA PRO A 141 12.40 -10.57 27.23
C PRO A 141 11.96 -10.95 25.82
N LYS A 142 12.53 -12.03 25.28
CA LYS A 142 12.04 -12.69 24.05
C LYS A 142 10.53 -12.91 24.17
N PRO A 143 9.69 -12.46 23.22
CA PRO A 143 8.36 -13.02 23.11
C PRO A 143 8.51 -14.50 22.73
N SER A 144 7.93 -15.38 23.56
CA SER A 144 7.88 -16.81 23.29
C SER A 144 7.11 -17.05 21.99
N PHE A 145 7.73 -17.78 21.07
CA PHE A 145 7.04 -18.38 19.93
C PHE A 145 6.08 -19.45 20.46
N ASN A 146 4.86 -19.06 20.84
CA ASN A 146 3.75 -20.00 20.99
C ASN A 146 3.27 -20.38 19.59
N ARG A 147 3.99 -21.28 18.94
CA ARG A 147 3.48 -22.02 17.78
C ARG A 147 2.83 -23.30 18.32
N PRO A 148 1.49 -23.45 18.29
CA PRO A 148 0.89 -24.75 18.53
C PRO A 148 1.27 -25.67 17.37
N ASP A 149 2.01 -26.74 17.65
CA ASP A 149 2.44 -27.77 16.69
C ASP A 149 1.32 -28.74 16.25
N ASN A 150 0.07 -28.45 16.61
CA ASN A 150 -1.09 -29.24 16.15
C ASN A 150 -1.70 -28.66 14.88
N ARG A 151 -0.92 -28.65 13.79
CA ARG A 151 -1.51 -28.69 12.45
C ARG A 151 -1.55 -30.15 12.02
N PRO A 152 -2.70 -30.85 12.05
CA PRO A 152 -2.81 -32.13 11.37
C PRO A 152 -2.44 -31.91 9.90
N THR A 153 -1.49 -32.71 9.43
CA THR A 153 -1.13 -32.81 8.02
C THR A 153 -2.42 -33.04 7.22
N PRO A 154 -2.66 -32.31 6.12
CA PRO A 154 -3.64 -32.78 5.16
C PRO A 154 -3.13 -34.12 4.66
N SER A 155 -3.82 -35.21 5.00
CA SER A 155 -3.62 -36.49 4.35
C SER A 155 -3.80 -36.25 2.85
N ALA A 156 -2.68 -36.22 2.11
CA ALA A 156 -2.73 -36.26 0.67
C ALA A 156 -3.41 -37.58 0.30
N PRO A 157 -4.51 -37.57 -0.48
CA PRO A 157 -4.87 -38.78 -1.20
C PRO A 157 -3.75 -39.02 -2.20
N ALA A 158 -2.91 -40.00 -1.89
CA ALA A 158 -1.99 -40.59 -2.84
C ALA A 158 -2.79 -41.49 -3.78
N THR A 159 -3.51 -40.89 -4.74
CA THR A 159 -4.11 -41.63 -5.85
C THR A 159 -4.50 -40.71 -7.00
N GLY A 160 -3.83 -40.90 -8.14
CA GLY A 160 -4.30 -40.63 -9.49
C GLY A 160 -4.37 -39.17 -9.91
N ARG A 161 -3.53 -38.67 -10.83
CA ARG A 161 -3.72 -38.95 -12.27
C ARG A 161 -4.96 -39.81 -12.48
N SER A 162 -6.11 -39.15 -12.65
CA SER A 162 -7.31 -39.84 -13.11
C SER A 162 -6.94 -40.56 -14.40
N ALA A 163 -6.69 -41.86 -14.29
CA ALA A 163 -6.47 -42.79 -15.38
C ALA A 163 -7.83 -43.18 -15.97
N VAL A 164 -8.69 -42.19 -16.17
CA VAL A 164 -9.89 -42.36 -16.98
C VAL A 164 -9.44 -42.06 -18.40
N PRO A 165 -9.37 -43.07 -19.28
CA PRO A 165 -9.06 -42.81 -20.68
C PRO A 165 -10.12 -41.85 -21.23
N PRO A 166 -9.73 -40.86 -22.05
CA PRO A 166 -10.69 -39.94 -22.63
C PRO A 166 -11.70 -40.75 -23.47
N VAL A 167 -13.00 -40.49 -23.25
CA VAL A 167 -14.10 -41.21 -23.92
C VAL A 167 -14.05 -40.98 -25.44
N CYS A 168 -13.55 -39.83 -25.86
CA CYS A 168 -13.14 -39.51 -27.21
C CYS A 168 -11.63 -39.77 -27.31
N GLY A 169 -11.19 -40.77 -28.09
CA GLY A 169 -9.76 -41.06 -28.27
C GLY A 169 -8.90 -39.94 -28.89
N GLN A 170 -9.41 -38.70 -28.97
CA GLN A 170 -8.74 -37.51 -29.50
C GLN A 170 -9.08 -36.19 -28.76
N CYS A 171 -9.73 -36.20 -27.58
CA CYS A 171 -9.98 -34.94 -26.84
C CYS A 171 -9.75 -35.05 -25.33
N ASP A 172 -9.11 -34.02 -24.74
CA ASP A 172 -8.75 -33.94 -23.30
C ASP A 172 -9.92 -33.46 -22.39
N ALA A 173 -11.16 -33.52 -22.89
CA ALA A 173 -12.32 -33.01 -22.18
C ALA A 173 -12.71 -33.88 -20.98
N ARG A 174 -13.07 -33.23 -19.87
CA ARG A 174 -13.62 -33.88 -18.67
C ARG A 174 -15.15 -34.00 -18.76
N ASP A 175 -15.73 -34.90 -17.99
CA ASP A 175 -17.20 -35.11 -17.96
C ASP A 175 -18.00 -33.85 -17.62
N SER A 176 -17.41 -32.93 -16.86
CA SER A 176 -18.01 -31.65 -16.48
C SER A 176 -17.94 -30.57 -17.58
N ASP A 177 -17.21 -30.82 -18.67
CA ASP A 177 -16.98 -29.81 -19.69
C ASP A 177 -18.16 -29.74 -20.68
N PRO A 178 -18.51 -28.54 -21.17
CA PRO A 178 -19.61 -28.34 -22.11
C PRO A 178 -19.35 -29.11 -23.42
N VAL A 179 -20.42 -29.48 -24.11
CA VAL A 179 -20.37 -30.28 -25.36
C VAL A 179 -19.46 -29.65 -26.42
N SER A 180 -19.32 -28.32 -26.43
CA SER A 180 -18.41 -27.58 -27.32
C SER A 180 -16.93 -27.90 -27.14
N ALA A 181 -16.52 -28.44 -25.98
CA ALA A 181 -15.13 -28.86 -25.72
C ALA A 181 -14.84 -30.30 -26.22
N ARG A 182 -15.84 -31.00 -26.76
CA ARG A 182 -15.77 -32.43 -27.13
C ARG A 182 -15.69 -32.68 -28.65
N VAL A 183 -15.54 -31.62 -29.45
CA VAL A 183 -15.49 -31.71 -30.91
C VAL A 183 -14.04 -31.48 -31.36
N VAL A 184 -13.50 -32.44 -32.12
CA VAL A 184 -12.19 -32.34 -32.80
C VAL A 184 -12.28 -31.34 -33.94
#